data_AF-A0A849XUP8-F1
#
_entry.id   AF-A0A849XUP8-F1
#
_cell.length_a   1.000
_cell.length_b   1.000
_cell.length_c   1.000
_cell.angle_alpha   90.00
_cell.angle_beta   90.00
_cell.angle_gamma   90.00
#
_symmetry.space_group_name_H-M   'P 1'
#
loop_
_entity.id
_entity.type
_entity.pdbx_description
1 polymer ?
#
loop_
_entity_poly.entity_id
_entity_poly.type
_entity_poly.pdbx_seq_one_letter_code
_entity_poly.pdbx_strand_id
1 'polypeptide(L)'
;MKDRIRYFDIAKGLAILCVIAGHLGIKGINSVVFTFHMPVFFVISGYFLSDKGNVEEFIQKKVQQLLIPYILAVFGIIMGDILYKIFVIKNADGIFEMIVNWMKAGLYGSGTVFNPTLIDVWQIGAVWFLLASFVATIEVRILSQYKYGIIVIGVLAYWAYKSASVVWLPFDIQAGFAAAIFVYIGKKFKEYGIFEKKIPSYVLIPGIIIWGYIILGEATLSLTQAAFPNGILDLIGAVIGSYILITVSQSIDNHCFKLAEILEYYGKNTLIVLCAHIIELSVIPWDEKCMQLNEKGIPYILQVWIILGVKIIWATMWVVVINKITILSNVFHGKGVGTGKNRLFETNNEIKKEKSTKGIGILFIIIGECFGGNVFVMMAGVMLFLFDGEWLKYSLKKQRKILLMIISVIVCMEVTKTASFISNRNEKVEGFIIALGISMIISLVISKITKNVKRLNLIMGLSLIHISEPTRLLKSYL
;
A
#
# COMPACT_ATOMS: atom_id res chain seq x y z
N MET A 1 4.87 27.66 -4.10
CA MET A 1 5.04 26.21 -4.28
C MET A 1 6.50 25.92 -4.01
N LYS A 2 6.86 24.92 -3.17
CA LYS A 2 8.26 24.48 -3.07
C LYS A 2 8.69 23.98 -4.46
N ASP A 3 9.88 24.37 -4.92
CA ASP A 3 10.35 24.03 -6.26
C ASP A 3 10.31 22.52 -6.49
N ARG A 4 9.51 22.13 -7.47
CA ARG A 4 9.33 20.75 -7.89
C ARG A 4 10.51 20.37 -8.76
N ILE A 5 11.25 19.34 -8.37
CA ILE A 5 12.44 18.91 -9.09
C ILE A 5 12.05 17.95 -10.21
N ARG A 6 12.17 18.40 -11.46
CA ARG A 6 11.65 17.73 -12.66
C ARG A 6 12.19 16.31 -12.86
N TYR A 7 13.50 16.10 -12.69
CA TYR A 7 14.10 14.76 -12.84
C TYR A 7 13.53 13.70 -11.89
N PHE A 8 12.99 14.07 -10.72
CA PHE A 8 12.30 13.12 -9.84
C PHE A 8 10.91 12.73 -10.37
N ASP A 9 10.22 13.62 -11.08
CA ASP A 9 9.01 13.24 -11.82
C ASP A 9 9.37 12.32 -12.97
N ILE A 10 10.42 12.64 -13.75
CA ILE A 10 10.92 11.75 -14.82
C ILE A 10 11.25 10.36 -14.28
N ALA A 11 11.94 10.27 -13.13
CA ALA A 11 12.26 8.99 -12.48
C ALA A 11 11.01 8.20 -12.11
N LYS A 12 10.00 8.85 -11.53
CA LYS A 12 8.70 8.20 -11.24
C LYS A 12 7.98 7.76 -12.50
N GLY A 13 8.10 8.54 -13.60
CA GLY A 13 7.55 8.21 -14.91
C GLY A 13 8.19 6.94 -15.50
N LEU A 14 9.52 6.86 -15.48
CA LEU A 14 10.24 5.65 -15.89
C LEU A 14 9.86 4.46 -15.01
N ALA A 15 9.88 4.64 -13.70
CA ALA A 15 9.56 3.57 -12.75
C ALA A 15 8.14 3.02 -12.96
N ILE A 16 7.13 3.87 -13.19
CA ILE A 16 5.75 3.40 -13.39
C ILE A 16 5.56 2.71 -14.73
N LEU A 17 6.28 3.11 -15.78
CA LEU A 17 6.30 2.39 -17.05
C LEU A 17 7.02 1.04 -16.91
N CYS A 18 8.08 0.97 -16.09
CA CYS A 18 8.73 -0.29 -15.73
C CYS A 18 7.79 -1.23 -14.94
N VAL A 19 6.92 -0.70 -14.07
CA VAL A 19 5.86 -1.49 -13.42
C VAL A 19 4.96 -2.14 -14.48
N ILE A 20 4.47 -1.37 -15.46
CA ILE A 20 3.62 -1.89 -16.54
C ILE A 20 4.36 -2.96 -17.35
N ALA A 21 5.61 -2.68 -17.72
CA ALA A 21 6.44 -3.62 -18.48
C ALA A 21 6.74 -4.92 -17.70
N GLY A 22 6.93 -4.84 -16.39
CA GLY A 22 7.18 -6.00 -15.53
C GLY A 22 6.00 -6.99 -15.45
N HIS A 23 4.79 -6.52 -15.73
CA HIS A 23 3.59 -7.36 -15.79
C HIS A 23 3.29 -7.90 -17.20
N LEU A 24 4.23 -7.78 -18.14
CA LEU A 24 4.15 -8.45 -19.45
C LEU A 24 4.60 -9.92 -19.39
N GLY A 25 5.18 -10.37 -18.26
CA GLY A 25 5.67 -11.75 -18.10
C GLY A 25 6.98 -12.04 -18.83
N ILE A 26 7.70 -11.02 -19.30
CA ILE A 26 8.93 -11.19 -20.07
C ILE A 26 10.12 -11.32 -19.12
N LYS A 27 10.67 -12.54 -19.04
CA LYS A 27 11.77 -12.90 -18.12
C LYS A 27 12.93 -11.88 -18.12
N GLY A 28 13.43 -11.50 -19.30
CA GLY A 28 14.55 -10.56 -19.40
C GLY A 28 14.24 -9.11 -18.99
N ILE A 29 12.98 -8.68 -19.08
CA ILE A 29 12.55 -7.40 -18.53
C ILE A 29 12.46 -7.52 -17.01
N ASN A 30 11.78 -8.56 -16.53
CA ASN A 30 11.50 -8.79 -15.11
C ASN A 30 12.78 -8.92 -14.29
N SER A 31 13.82 -9.61 -14.82
CA SER A 31 15.12 -9.75 -14.14
C SER A 31 15.81 -8.41 -13.87
N VAL A 32 15.52 -7.38 -14.65
CA VAL A 32 16.05 -6.03 -14.44
C VAL A 32 15.08 -5.19 -13.61
N VAL A 33 13.83 -5.04 -14.05
CA VAL A 33 12.90 -4.08 -13.44
C VAL A 33 12.55 -4.46 -12.00
N PHE A 34 12.42 -5.76 -11.69
CA PHE A 34 12.05 -6.22 -10.34
C PHE A 34 13.07 -5.88 -9.26
N THR A 35 14.33 -5.61 -9.64
CA THR A 35 15.37 -5.21 -8.69
C THR A 35 15.17 -3.81 -8.11
N PHE A 36 14.53 -2.87 -8.81
CA PHE A 36 14.49 -1.46 -8.37
C PHE A 36 13.15 -0.72 -8.55
N HIS A 37 12.23 -1.21 -9.40
CA HIS A 37 11.03 -0.45 -9.79
C HIS A 37 10.15 -0.03 -8.62
N MET A 38 10.02 -0.85 -7.56
CA MET A 38 9.33 -0.47 -6.31
C MET A 38 10.24 0.25 -5.31
N PRO A 39 11.47 -0.24 -5.01
CA PRO A 39 12.43 0.47 -4.16
C PRO A 39 12.60 1.95 -4.48
N VAL A 40 12.65 2.31 -5.77
CA VAL A 40 12.89 3.71 -6.17
C VAL A 40 11.78 4.65 -5.72
N PHE A 41 10.51 4.22 -5.71
CA PHE A 41 9.42 5.06 -5.19
C PHE A 41 9.54 5.30 -3.68
N PHE A 42 10.01 4.30 -2.91
CA PHE A 42 10.28 4.45 -1.49
C PHE A 42 11.47 5.38 -1.23
N VAL A 43 12.55 5.25 -2.01
CA VAL A 43 13.71 6.16 -1.97
C VAL A 43 13.28 7.60 -2.27
N ILE A 44 12.51 7.82 -3.33
CA ILE A 44 11.99 9.16 -3.68
C ILE A 44 11.08 9.69 -2.56
N SER A 45 10.20 8.86 -2.00
CA SER A 45 9.33 9.24 -0.88
C SER A 45 10.14 9.67 0.36
N GLY A 46 11.23 8.97 0.64
CA GLY A 46 12.21 9.29 1.67
C GLY A 46 12.94 10.61 1.42
N TYR A 47 13.40 10.83 0.18
CA TYR A 47 14.09 12.06 -0.21
C TYR A 47 13.22 13.29 0.03
N PHE A 48 11.92 13.23 -0.26
CA PHE A 48 11.00 14.34 0.01
C PHE A 48 10.37 14.33 1.41
N LEU A 49 10.71 13.35 2.25
CA LEU A 49 10.21 13.27 3.62
C LEU A 49 10.73 14.46 4.44
N SER A 50 9.83 15.15 5.14
CA SER A 50 10.20 16.32 5.94
C SER A 50 9.96 16.06 7.42
N ASP A 51 10.93 16.43 8.25
CA ASP A 51 10.78 16.34 9.69
C ASP A 51 10.01 17.50 10.33
N LYS A 52 9.61 18.48 9.52
CA LYS A 52 8.94 19.69 10.00
C LYS A 52 7.43 19.46 10.16
N GLY A 53 6.84 20.18 11.11
CA GLY A 53 5.40 20.18 11.35
C GLY A 53 4.91 19.04 12.25
N ASN A 54 3.61 19.04 12.52
CA ASN A 54 2.95 18.09 13.41
C ASN A 54 2.86 16.69 12.76
N VAL A 55 3.17 15.64 13.51
CA VAL A 55 3.05 14.24 13.08
C VAL A 55 1.60 13.89 12.72
N GLU A 56 0.61 14.41 13.43
CA GLU A 56 -0.81 14.22 13.12
C GLU A 56 -1.18 14.79 11.75
N GLU A 57 -0.77 16.02 11.46
CA GLU A 57 -0.99 16.64 10.15
C GLU A 57 -0.27 15.88 9.03
N PHE A 58 0.92 15.36 9.33
CA PHE A 58 1.66 14.50 8.40
C PHE A 58 0.88 13.22 8.09
N ILE A 59 0.39 12.51 9.11
CA ILE A 59 -0.42 11.29 8.93
C ILE A 59 -1.68 11.62 8.14
N GLN A 60 -2.38 12.71 8.46
CA GLN A 60 -3.58 13.12 7.71
C GLN A 60 -3.29 13.34 6.22
N LYS A 61 -2.17 14.01 5.90
CA LYS A 61 -1.73 14.17 4.51
C LYS A 61 -1.44 12.82 3.85
N LYS A 62 -0.80 11.88 4.55
CA LYS A 62 -0.53 10.54 4.02
C LYS A 62 -1.79 9.71 3.81
N VAL A 63 -2.79 9.82 4.68
CA VAL A 63 -4.11 9.21 4.48
C VAL A 63 -4.73 9.71 3.17
N GLN A 64 -4.74 11.02 2.95
CA GLN A 64 -5.32 11.61 1.74
C GLN A 64 -4.54 11.25 0.47
N GLN A 65 -3.21 11.19 0.57
CA GLN A 65 -2.32 10.92 -0.57
C GLN A 65 -2.22 9.44 -0.95
N LEU A 66 -2.44 8.52 -0.01
CA LEU A 66 -2.19 7.09 -0.21
C LEU A 66 -3.42 6.23 0.03
N LEU A 67 -4.09 6.37 1.19
CA LEU A 67 -5.22 5.50 1.54
C LEU A 67 -6.48 5.82 0.73
N ILE A 68 -6.77 7.09 0.42
CA ILE A 68 -7.93 7.42 -0.40
C ILE A 68 -7.75 6.86 -1.83
N PRO A 69 -6.64 7.11 -2.55
CA PRO A 69 -6.38 6.44 -3.83
C PRO A 69 -6.44 4.92 -3.76
N TYR A 70 -5.93 4.32 -2.68
CA TYR A 70 -6.00 2.88 -2.46
C TYR A 70 -7.45 2.37 -2.41
N ILE A 71 -8.30 3.01 -1.60
CA ILE A 71 -9.72 2.64 -1.49
C ILE A 71 -10.43 2.80 -2.85
N LEU A 72 -10.13 3.87 -3.59
CA LEU A 72 -10.67 4.08 -4.94
C LEU A 72 -10.24 2.99 -5.91
N ALA A 73 -8.99 2.51 -5.82
CA ALA A 73 -8.50 1.42 -6.66
C ALA A 73 -9.20 0.09 -6.32
N VAL A 74 -9.31 -0.26 -5.03
CA VAL A 74 -10.04 -1.47 -4.58
C VAL A 74 -11.50 -1.42 -5.03
N PHE A 75 -12.15 -0.27 -4.90
CA PHE A 75 -13.50 -0.07 -5.42
C PHE A 75 -13.57 -0.23 -6.94
N GLY A 76 -12.61 0.33 -7.68
CA GLY A 76 -12.52 0.19 -9.12
C GLY A 76 -12.35 -1.26 -9.58
N ILE A 77 -11.56 -2.06 -8.85
CA ILE A 77 -11.40 -3.50 -9.11
C ILE A 77 -12.74 -4.22 -8.92
N ILE A 78 -13.37 -4.03 -7.76
CA ILE A 78 -14.66 -4.67 -7.44
C ILE A 78 -15.72 -4.31 -8.49
N MET A 79 -15.84 -3.02 -8.82
CA MET A 79 -16.82 -2.56 -9.80
C MET A 79 -16.51 -3.11 -11.20
N GLY A 80 -15.25 -3.10 -11.60
CA GLY A 80 -14.83 -3.64 -12.88
C GLY A 80 -15.15 -5.13 -13.03
N ASP A 81 -14.91 -5.91 -11.97
CA ASP A 81 -15.18 -7.36 -11.97
C ASP A 81 -16.69 -7.66 -11.98
N ILE A 82 -17.50 -6.87 -11.23
CA ILE A 82 -18.98 -6.92 -11.31
C ILE A 82 -19.45 -6.65 -12.74
N LEU A 83 -18.96 -5.57 -13.37
CA LEU A 83 -19.34 -5.21 -14.73
C LEU A 83 -18.93 -6.28 -15.74
N TYR A 84 -17.72 -6.83 -15.59
CA TYR A 84 -17.24 -7.91 -16.43
C TYR A 84 -18.11 -9.16 -16.33
N LYS A 85 -18.46 -9.60 -15.12
CA LYS A 85 -19.37 -10.73 -14.90
C LYS A 85 -20.76 -10.52 -15.51
N ILE A 86 -21.36 -9.36 -15.29
CA ILE A 86 -22.72 -9.06 -15.75
C ILE A 86 -22.77 -8.89 -17.28
N PHE A 87 -21.85 -8.12 -17.86
CA PHE A 87 -21.96 -7.70 -19.26
C PHE A 87 -21.17 -8.58 -20.23
N VAL A 88 -20.09 -9.22 -19.78
CA VAL A 88 -19.23 -10.06 -20.65
C VAL A 88 -19.53 -11.53 -20.45
N ILE A 89 -19.40 -12.04 -19.22
CA ILE A 89 -19.70 -13.45 -18.91
C ILE A 89 -21.21 -13.71 -18.98
N LYS A 90 -22.02 -12.68 -18.69
CA LYS A 90 -23.48 -12.77 -18.55
C LYS A 90 -23.89 -13.78 -17.47
N ASN A 91 -23.14 -13.80 -16.37
CA ASN A 91 -23.42 -14.63 -15.20
C ASN A 91 -23.32 -13.79 -13.93
N ALA A 92 -24.37 -13.82 -13.10
CA ALA A 92 -24.43 -13.12 -11.82
C ALA A 92 -24.07 -13.98 -10.61
N ASP A 93 -23.84 -15.28 -10.82
CA ASP A 93 -23.54 -16.22 -9.74
C ASP A 93 -22.20 -15.89 -9.06
N GLY A 94 -22.20 -16.01 -7.73
CA GLY A 94 -21.01 -15.79 -6.91
C GLY A 94 -20.52 -14.34 -6.84
N ILE A 95 -21.30 -13.33 -7.29
CA ILE A 95 -20.91 -11.91 -7.16
C ILE A 95 -20.66 -11.52 -5.70
N PHE A 96 -21.52 -11.96 -4.78
CA PHE A 96 -21.34 -11.63 -3.36
C PHE A 96 -20.03 -12.20 -2.80
N GLU A 97 -19.72 -13.46 -3.09
CA GLU A 97 -18.46 -14.10 -2.67
C GLU A 97 -17.23 -13.40 -3.27
N MET A 98 -17.30 -13.04 -4.55
CA MET A 98 -16.26 -12.27 -5.25
C MET A 98 -16.02 -10.91 -4.58
N ILE A 99 -17.08 -10.15 -4.27
CA ILE A 99 -16.97 -8.89 -3.52
C ILE A 99 -16.31 -9.14 -2.17
N VAL A 100 -16.70 -10.21 -1.47
CA VAL A 100 -16.13 -10.57 -0.17
C VAL A 100 -14.63 -10.85 -0.27
N ASN A 101 -14.21 -11.60 -1.28
CA ASN A 101 -12.80 -11.95 -1.46
C ASN A 101 -11.95 -10.73 -1.88
N TRP A 102 -12.47 -9.85 -2.74
CA TRP A 102 -11.80 -8.57 -3.04
C TRP A 102 -11.72 -7.64 -1.82
N MET A 103 -12.73 -7.63 -0.95
CA MET A 103 -12.67 -6.88 0.31
C MET A 103 -11.60 -7.45 1.26
N LYS A 104 -11.46 -8.78 1.34
CA LYS A 104 -10.36 -9.41 2.10
C LYS A 104 -9.00 -9.04 1.49
N ALA A 105 -8.84 -9.13 0.17
CA ALA A 105 -7.62 -8.72 -0.51
C ALA A 105 -7.27 -7.25 -0.28
N GLY A 106 -8.28 -6.37 -0.32
CA GLY A 106 -8.15 -4.95 -0.02
C GLY A 106 -7.85 -4.64 1.46
N LEU A 107 -8.26 -5.50 2.39
CA LEU A 107 -7.87 -5.35 3.81
C LEU A 107 -6.42 -5.78 4.03
N TYR A 108 -6.03 -6.90 3.44
CA TYR A 108 -4.70 -7.47 3.65
C TYR A 108 -3.62 -6.75 2.86
N GLY A 109 -3.98 -6.17 1.71
CA GLY A 109 -2.99 -5.63 0.79
C GLY A 109 -2.13 -6.73 0.19
N SER A 110 -2.68 -7.93 -0.01
CA SER A 110 -1.97 -9.11 -0.52
C SER A 110 -1.48 -8.91 -1.95
N GLY A 111 -0.24 -8.45 -2.12
CA GLY A 111 0.32 -8.13 -3.43
C GLY A 111 0.66 -9.33 -4.31
N THR A 112 0.60 -10.54 -3.76
CA THR A 112 0.82 -11.82 -4.45
C THR A 112 -0.06 -12.90 -3.83
N VAL A 113 -0.21 -14.03 -4.53
CA VAL A 113 -0.83 -15.22 -3.97
C VAL A 113 0.19 -15.85 -3.03
N PHE A 114 -0.06 -15.78 -1.72
CA PHE A 114 0.76 -16.46 -0.73
C PHE A 114 -0.10 -17.47 0.00
N ASN A 115 0.29 -18.73 -0.11
CA ASN A 115 -0.31 -19.83 0.64
C ASN A 115 0.87 -20.60 1.25
N PRO A 116 1.14 -20.41 2.55
CA PRO A 116 0.64 -21.42 3.47
C PRO A 116 0.22 -20.87 4.85
N THR A 117 -0.95 -21.32 5.30
CA THR A 117 -1.48 -21.30 6.67
C THR A 117 -2.03 -19.96 7.18
N LEU A 118 -3.33 -19.71 6.94
CA LEU A 118 -4.35 -19.38 7.97
C LEU A 118 -5.64 -18.83 7.33
N ILE A 119 -5.55 -18.04 6.25
CA ILE A 119 -6.70 -17.45 5.52
C ILE A 119 -6.35 -17.34 4.04
N ASP A 120 -7.19 -17.89 3.15
CA ASP A 120 -7.05 -17.69 1.71
C ASP A 120 -7.46 -16.26 1.34
N VAL A 121 -6.53 -15.52 0.73
CA VAL A 121 -6.71 -14.12 0.36
C VAL A 121 -6.28 -13.94 -1.08
N TRP A 122 -7.17 -13.37 -1.90
CA TRP A 122 -6.88 -13.07 -3.29
C TRP A 122 -5.75 -12.04 -3.42
N GLN A 123 -5.05 -12.06 -4.54
CA GLN A 123 -4.03 -11.08 -4.85
C GLN A 123 -4.68 -9.74 -5.24
N ILE A 124 -4.41 -8.66 -4.51
CA ILE A 124 -4.89 -7.31 -4.83
C ILE A 124 -4.06 -6.61 -5.93
N GLY A 125 -2.92 -7.20 -6.32
CA GLY A 125 -2.00 -6.63 -7.30
C GLY A 125 -1.14 -5.49 -6.72
N ALA A 126 -0.46 -4.73 -7.58
CA ALA A 126 0.57 -3.77 -7.15
C ALA A 126 0.07 -2.57 -6.30
N VAL A 127 -1.23 -2.44 -6.04
CA VAL A 127 -1.76 -1.40 -5.13
C VAL A 127 -1.39 -1.64 -3.66
N TRP A 128 -0.92 -2.84 -3.28
CA TRP A 128 -0.31 -3.13 -1.98
C TRP A 128 0.73 -2.06 -1.57
N PHE A 129 1.46 -1.55 -2.57
CA PHE A 129 2.48 -0.54 -2.42
C PHE A 129 2.00 0.75 -1.75
N LEU A 130 0.72 1.12 -1.90
CA LEU A 130 0.16 2.31 -1.26
C LEU A 130 0.05 2.12 0.26
N LEU A 131 -0.34 0.93 0.71
CA LEU A 131 -0.40 0.57 2.11
C LEU A 131 1.01 0.47 2.71
N ALA A 132 1.91 -0.25 2.04
CA ALA A 132 3.31 -0.33 2.45
C ALA A 132 3.98 1.06 2.51
N SER A 133 3.73 1.94 1.54
CA SER A 133 4.21 3.32 1.53
C SER A 133 3.67 4.15 2.68
N PHE A 134 2.40 3.95 3.04
CA PHE A 134 1.79 4.62 4.18
C PHE A 134 2.49 4.22 5.48
N VAL A 135 2.67 2.92 5.71
CA VAL A 135 3.37 2.37 6.89
C VAL A 135 4.83 2.84 6.94
N ALA A 136 5.59 2.61 5.87
CA ALA A 136 7.02 2.92 5.77
C ALA A 136 7.31 4.41 6.03
N THR A 137 6.51 5.31 5.44
CA THR A 137 6.74 6.75 5.59
C THR A 137 6.38 7.26 6.99
N ILE A 138 5.39 6.67 7.66
CA ILE A 138 5.05 7.00 9.06
C ILE A 138 6.14 6.48 9.99
N GLU A 139 6.59 5.25 9.81
CA GLU A 139 7.65 4.65 10.59
C GLU A 139 8.91 5.52 10.55
N VAL A 140 9.42 5.83 9.34
CA VAL A 140 10.62 6.65 9.20
C VAL A 140 10.40 8.05 9.75
N ARG A 141 9.22 8.66 9.53
CA ARG A 141 8.91 10.00 10.06
C ARG A 141 9.01 10.07 11.59
N ILE A 142 8.60 9.00 12.28
CA ILE A 142 8.62 8.93 13.75
C ILE A 142 10.03 8.55 14.23
N LEU A 143 10.58 7.45 13.71
CA LEU A 143 11.80 6.84 14.26
C LEU A 143 13.05 7.62 13.94
N SER A 144 13.14 8.28 12.78
CA SER A 144 14.34 9.04 12.40
C SER A 144 14.58 10.31 13.24
N GLN A 145 13.65 10.66 14.14
CA GLN A 145 13.83 11.74 15.12
C GLN A 145 14.68 11.30 16.33
N TYR A 146 14.87 9.99 16.50
CA TYR A 146 15.59 9.41 17.64
C TYR A 146 16.99 8.96 17.22
N LYS A 147 17.97 9.13 18.11
CA LYS A 147 19.39 8.77 17.89
C LYS A 147 19.57 7.33 17.38
N TYR A 148 18.81 6.39 17.94
CA TYR A 148 18.87 4.97 17.60
C TYR A 148 17.74 4.51 16.67
N GLY A 149 17.03 5.44 16.02
CA GLY A 149 15.88 5.13 15.18
C GLY A 149 16.15 4.14 14.05
N ILE A 150 17.33 4.23 13.43
CA ILE A 150 17.74 3.30 12.37
C ILE A 150 17.89 1.85 12.86
N ILE A 151 18.31 1.64 14.11
CA ILE A 151 18.40 0.31 14.69
C ILE A 151 17.00 -0.28 14.81
N VAL A 152 16.04 0.52 15.27
CA VAL A 152 14.63 0.10 15.38
C VAL A 152 14.04 -0.22 14.00
N ILE A 153 14.29 0.62 12.99
CA ILE A 153 13.87 0.37 11.60
C ILE A 153 14.45 -0.96 11.10
N GLY A 154 15.74 -1.21 11.33
CA GLY A 154 16.39 -2.46 10.94
C GLY A 154 15.79 -3.69 11.63
N VAL A 155 15.49 -3.58 12.94
CA VAL A 155 14.84 -4.66 13.71
C VAL A 155 13.43 -4.95 13.17
N LEU A 156 12.63 -3.92 12.89
CA LEU A 156 11.28 -4.08 12.35
C LEU A 156 11.30 -4.67 10.93
N ALA A 157 12.25 -4.26 10.09
CA ALA A 157 12.43 -4.84 8.76
C ALA A 157 12.86 -6.32 8.83
N TYR A 158 13.75 -6.69 9.75
CA TYR A 158 14.13 -8.08 9.97
C TYR A 158 12.94 -8.91 10.49
N TRP A 159 12.14 -8.35 11.40
CA TRP A 159 10.91 -8.99 11.85
C TRP A 159 9.91 -9.19 10.71
N ALA A 160 9.75 -8.20 9.82
CA ALA A 160 8.89 -8.34 8.66
C ALA A 160 9.36 -9.47 7.73
N TYR A 161 10.66 -9.53 7.44
CA TYR A 161 11.27 -10.60 6.65
C TYR A 161 11.00 -11.99 7.23
N LYS A 162 11.08 -12.17 8.55
CA LYS A 162 10.81 -13.45 9.22
C LYS A 162 9.33 -13.78 9.37
N SER A 163 8.50 -12.78 9.65
CA SER A 163 7.07 -13.00 9.89
C SER A 163 6.29 -13.20 8.59
N ALA A 164 6.69 -12.55 7.49
CA ALA A 164 5.96 -12.62 6.21
C ALA A 164 6.01 -14.01 5.57
N SER A 165 7.04 -14.82 5.89
CA SER A 165 7.09 -16.24 5.48
C SER A 165 6.18 -17.15 6.30
N VAL A 166 5.62 -16.65 7.41
CA VAL A 166 4.78 -17.43 8.35
C VAL A 166 3.32 -17.00 8.26
N VAL A 167 3.06 -15.70 8.23
CA VAL A 167 1.71 -15.11 8.21
C VAL A 167 1.72 -13.81 7.42
N TRP A 168 0.65 -13.58 6.64
CA TRP A 168 0.40 -12.31 5.98
C TRP A 168 -0.47 -11.43 6.88
N LEU A 169 0.04 -10.28 7.30
CA LEU A 169 -0.70 -9.37 8.18
C LEU A 169 -1.54 -8.34 7.41
N PRO A 170 -2.69 -7.91 7.98
CA PRO A 170 -3.50 -6.84 7.40
C PRO A 170 -2.73 -5.54 7.16
N PHE A 171 -3.22 -4.73 6.22
CA PHE A 171 -2.63 -3.44 5.81
C PHE A 171 -1.20 -3.53 5.26
N ASP A 172 -0.76 -4.73 4.85
CA ASP A 172 0.58 -5.00 4.33
C ASP A 172 1.71 -4.38 5.18
N ILE A 173 1.54 -4.48 6.51
CA ILE A 173 2.43 -3.86 7.49
C ILE A 173 3.86 -4.40 7.37
N GLN A 174 3.99 -5.69 7.04
CA GLN A 174 5.29 -6.34 6.89
C GLN A 174 6.07 -5.76 5.70
N ALA A 175 5.45 -5.68 4.52
CA ALA A 175 6.07 -5.00 3.38
C ALA A 175 6.39 -3.54 3.71
N GLY A 176 5.52 -2.85 4.46
CA GLY A 176 5.76 -1.49 4.95
C GLY A 176 7.02 -1.36 5.80
N PHE A 177 7.20 -2.20 6.82
CA PHE A 177 8.39 -2.20 7.67
C PHE A 177 9.66 -2.60 6.91
N ALA A 178 9.57 -3.56 6.00
CA ALA A 178 10.67 -3.91 5.11
C ALA A 178 11.06 -2.71 4.21
N ALA A 179 10.07 -2.02 3.66
CA ALA A 179 10.27 -0.87 2.78
C ALA A 179 10.79 0.39 3.49
N ALA A 180 10.63 0.49 4.81
CA ALA A 180 11.09 1.62 5.61
C ALA A 180 12.60 1.84 5.51
N ILE A 181 13.39 0.79 5.27
CA ILE A 181 14.83 0.92 5.01
C ILE A 181 15.07 1.82 3.78
N PHE A 182 14.35 1.61 2.68
CA PHE A 182 14.51 2.41 1.45
C PHE A 182 14.04 3.86 1.65
N VAL A 183 12.97 4.07 2.41
CA VAL A 183 12.51 5.43 2.78
C VAL A 183 13.56 6.13 3.63
N TYR A 184 14.19 5.44 4.59
CA TYR A 184 15.26 6.01 5.40
C TYR A 184 16.50 6.36 4.56
N ILE A 185 16.91 5.46 3.66
CA ILE A 185 18.01 5.69 2.72
C ILE A 185 17.74 6.91 1.84
N GLY A 186 16.54 7.02 1.29
CA GLY A 186 16.13 8.19 0.51
C GLY A 186 16.23 9.50 1.29
N LYS A 187 15.83 9.49 2.57
CA LYS A 187 15.99 10.65 3.45
C LYS A 187 17.48 11.01 3.64
N LYS A 188 18.35 10.01 3.82
CA LYS A 188 19.80 10.23 3.88
C LYS A 188 20.40 10.71 2.57
N PHE A 189 19.87 10.28 1.42
CA PHE A 189 20.32 10.80 0.13
C PHE A 189 20.16 12.31 0.03
N LYS A 190 19.07 12.86 0.57
CA LYS A 190 18.89 14.30 0.65
C LYS A 190 19.81 14.96 1.66
N GLU A 191 19.92 14.42 2.87
CA GLU A 191 20.77 14.99 3.93
C GLU A 191 22.24 15.09 3.51
N TYR A 192 22.75 14.09 2.79
CA TYR A 192 24.13 14.07 2.30
C TYR A 192 24.32 14.75 0.94
N GLY A 193 23.25 15.15 0.27
CA GLY A 193 23.30 15.74 -1.07
C GLY A 193 23.85 14.77 -2.11
N ILE A 194 23.36 13.52 -2.12
CA ILE A 194 23.89 12.43 -2.95
C ILE A 194 23.71 12.71 -4.45
N PHE A 195 22.68 13.45 -4.85
CA PHE A 195 22.42 13.76 -6.26
C PHE A 195 23.07 15.06 -6.73
N GLU A 196 23.56 15.87 -5.78
CA GLU A 196 24.30 17.10 -6.00
C GLU A 196 25.82 16.85 -6.02
N LYS A 197 26.27 15.68 -5.55
CA LYS A 197 27.67 15.27 -5.46
C LYS A 197 27.94 14.07 -6.34
N LYS A 198 29.17 13.96 -6.85
CA LYS A 198 29.61 12.75 -7.56
C LYS A 198 29.90 11.63 -6.57
N ILE A 199 29.15 10.53 -6.64
CA ILE A 199 29.49 9.32 -5.87
C ILE A 199 30.86 8.80 -6.34
N PRO A 200 31.79 8.47 -5.42
CA PRO A 200 33.09 7.92 -5.80
C PRO A 200 32.97 6.59 -6.55
N SER A 201 33.77 6.41 -7.59
CA SER A 201 33.74 5.21 -8.43
C SER A 201 34.02 3.92 -7.65
N TYR A 202 34.81 3.98 -6.57
CA TYR A 202 35.10 2.82 -5.72
C TYR A 202 33.88 2.34 -4.91
N VAL A 203 32.82 3.15 -4.78
CA VAL A 203 31.53 2.73 -4.20
C VAL A 203 30.59 2.26 -5.31
N LEU A 204 30.52 3.01 -6.40
CA LEU A 204 29.56 2.76 -7.48
C LEU A 204 29.88 1.49 -8.27
N ILE A 205 31.16 1.24 -8.61
CA ILE A 205 31.56 0.07 -9.41
C ILE A 205 31.21 -1.24 -8.70
N PRO A 206 31.59 -1.47 -7.42
CA PRO A 206 31.15 -2.67 -6.70
C PRO A 206 29.62 -2.79 -6.63
N GLY A 207 28.92 -1.66 -6.41
CA GLY A 207 27.45 -1.65 -6.40
C GLY A 207 26.83 -2.10 -7.72
N ILE A 208 27.39 -1.66 -8.85
CA ILE A 208 26.96 -2.08 -10.20
C ILE A 208 27.24 -3.56 -10.42
N ILE A 209 28.39 -4.07 -9.97
CA ILE A 209 28.73 -5.49 -10.07
C ILE A 209 27.74 -6.34 -9.27
N ILE A 210 27.41 -5.94 -8.02
CA ILE A 210 26.42 -6.60 -7.18
C ILE A 210 25.04 -6.57 -7.86
N TRP A 211 24.64 -5.42 -8.40
CA TRP A 211 23.37 -5.29 -9.10
C TRP A 211 23.31 -6.18 -10.35
N GLY A 212 24.38 -6.24 -11.13
CA GLY A 212 24.52 -7.15 -12.27
C GLY A 212 24.43 -8.62 -11.87
N TYR A 213 25.07 -9.01 -10.77
CA TYR A 213 24.97 -10.37 -10.21
C TYR A 213 23.51 -10.73 -9.87
N ILE A 214 22.76 -9.83 -9.24
CA ILE A 214 21.34 -10.05 -8.89
C ILE A 214 20.46 -10.16 -10.15
N ILE A 215 20.73 -9.34 -11.17
CA ILE A 215 20.02 -9.43 -12.46
C ILE A 215 20.26 -10.79 -13.12
N LEU A 216 21.50 -11.29 -13.10
CA LEU A 216 21.87 -12.60 -13.66
C LEU A 216 21.26 -13.76 -12.86
N GLY A 217 21.10 -13.60 -11.55
CA GLY A 217 20.41 -14.55 -10.66
C GLY A 217 18.89 -14.51 -10.72
N GLU A 218 18.30 -13.90 -11.76
CA GLU A 218 16.85 -13.79 -11.97
C GLU A 218 16.10 -13.04 -10.86
N ALA A 219 16.72 -12.00 -10.29
CA ALA A 219 16.14 -10.98 -9.42
C ALA A 219 14.84 -11.37 -8.69
N THR A 220 14.99 -11.99 -7.51
CA THR A 220 13.89 -12.56 -6.73
C THR A 220 13.42 -11.66 -5.57
N LEU A 221 13.90 -10.41 -5.52
CA LEU A 221 13.47 -9.43 -4.53
C LEU A 221 11.94 -9.24 -4.61
N SER A 222 11.25 -9.55 -3.51
CA SER A 222 9.81 -9.42 -3.40
C SER A 222 9.46 -8.61 -2.17
N LEU A 223 9.36 -7.29 -2.34
CA LEU A 223 9.00 -6.38 -1.25
C LEU A 223 7.58 -6.64 -0.72
N THR A 224 6.67 -7.11 -1.58
CA THR A 224 5.31 -7.47 -1.14
C THR A 224 5.32 -8.64 -0.16
N GLN A 225 6.27 -9.57 -0.26
CA GLN A 225 6.43 -10.66 0.70
C GLN A 225 7.49 -10.34 1.77
N ALA A 226 7.97 -9.09 1.84
CA ALA A 226 9.14 -8.70 2.61
C ALA A 226 10.36 -9.65 2.41
N ALA A 227 10.48 -10.27 1.23
CA ALA A 227 11.45 -11.33 0.96
C ALA A 227 12.69 -10.77 0.25
N PHE A 228 13.86 -11.08 0.84
CA PHE A 228 15.19 -10.73 0.33
C PHE A 228 16.02 -12.02 0.19
N PRO A 229 15.87 -12.79 -0.91
CA PRO A 229 16.52 -14.08 -1.06
C PRO A 229 18.05 -14.03 -1.00
N ASN A 230 18.67 -12.96 -1.50
CA ASN A 230 20.12 -12.73 -1.39
C ASN A 230 20.48 -11.84 -0.18
N GLY A 231 19.54 -11.65 0.74
CA GLY A 231 19.71 -10.85 1.95
C GLY A 231 20.12 -9.41 1.66
N ILE A 232 21.26 -8.99 2.24
CA ILE A 232 21.75 -7.61 2.12
C ILE A 232 22.14 -7.24 0.68
N LEU A 233 22.48 -8.22 -0.16
CA LEU A 233 22.83 -7.95 -1.56
C LEU A 233 21.62 -7.39 -2.32
N ASP A 234 20.41 -7.93 -2.10
CA ASP A 234 19.19 -7.41 -2.71
C ASP A 234 18.93 -5.96 -2.30
N LEU A 235 19.20 -5.61 -1.03
CA LEU A 235 19.10 -4.24 -0.55
C LEU A 235 20.08 -3.32 -1.31
N ILE A 236 21.35 -3.74 -1.43
CA ILE A 236 22.38 -2.97 -2.15
C ILE A 236 22.00 -2.81 -3.62
N GLY A 237 21.62 -3.90 -4.29
CA GLY A 237 21.19 -3.88 -5.69
C GLY A 237 20.01 -2.96 -5.92
N ALA A 238 18.99 -3.02 -5.07
CA ALA A 238 17.81 -2.15 -5.15
C ALA A 238 18.15 -0.66 -4.94
N VAL A 239 19.05 -0.33 -4.01
CA VAL A 239 19.50 1.04 -3.77
C VAL A 239 20.33 1.56 -4.95
N ILE A 240 21.24 0.74 -5.48
CA ILE A 240 22.06 1.09 -6.65
C ILE A 240 21.19 1.28 -7.89
N GLY A 241 20.27 0.35 -8.18
CA GLY A 241 19.32 0.48 -9.28
C GLY A 241 18.44 1.73 -9.15
N SER A 242 17.98 2.04 -7.94
CA SER A 242 17.22 3.27 -7.66
C SER A 242 18.06 4.54 -7.92
N TYR A 243 19.31 4.56 -7.46
CA TYR A 243 20.24 5.66 -7.69
C TYR A 243 20.49 5.85 -9.20
N ILE A 244 20.82 4.77 -9.92
CA ILE A 244 21.06 4.80 -11.37
C ILE A 244 19.84 5.32 -12.12
N LEU A 245 18.63 4.85 -11.79
CA LEU A 245 17.40 5.33 -12.43
C LEU A 245 17.23 6.85 -12.27
N ILE A 246 17.48 7.39 -11.06
CA ILE A 246 17.36 8.82 -10.78
C ILE A 246 18.45 9.60 -11.53
N THR A 247 19.69 9.13 -11.59
CA THR A 247 20.77 9.77 -12.35
C THR A 247 20.54 9.71 -13.87
N VAL A 248 20.02 8.61 -14.39
CA VAL A 248 19.57 8.51 -15.79
C VAL A 248 18.46 9.53 -16.05
N SER A 249 17.55 9.72 -15.11
CA SER A 249 16.48 10.72 -15.22
C SER A 249 17.03 12.15 -15.25
N GLN A 250 18.09 12.46 -14.49
CA GLN A 250 18.80 13.74 -14.59
C GLN A 250 19.43 13.92 -15.98
N SER A 251 20.05 12.86 -16.52
CA SER A 251 20.63 12.91 -17.87
C SER A 251 19.55 13.14 -18.94
N ILE A 252 18.41 12.45 -18.85
CA ILE A 252 17.27 12.64 -19.76
C ILE A 252 16.73 14.07 -19.68
N ASP A 253 16.58 14.62 -18.47
CA ASP A 253 16.13 16.00 -18.26
C ASP A 253 17.04 17.02 -18.98
N ASN A 254 18.36 16.78 -18.93
CA ASN A 254 19.37 17.67 -19.50
C ASN A 254 19.56 17.52 -21.02
N HIS A 255 19.36 16.32 -21.58
CA HIS A 255 19.75 16.01 -22.97
C HIS A 255 18.59 15.62 -23.90
N CYS A 256 17.44 15.22 -23.37
CA CYS A 256 16.35 14.62 -24.15
C CYS A 256 15.00 15.25 -23.81
N PHE A 257 14.82 16.53 -24.14
CA PHE A 257 13.67 17.32 -23.71
C PHE A 257 12.29 16.69 -24.00
N LYS A 258 12.06 16.18 -25.21
CA LYS A 258 10.77 15.54 -25.58
C LYS A 258 10.48 14.28 -24.75
N LEU A 259 11.51 13.44 -24.55
CA LEU A 259 11.39 12.25 -23.72
C LEU A 259 11.15 12.63 -22.25
N ALA A 260 11.85 13.65 -21.77
CA ALA A 260 11.68 14.21 -20.43
C ALA A 260 10.24 14.68 -20.19
N GLU A 261 9.60 15.38 -21.14
CA GLU A 261 8.20 15.82 -21.03
C GLU A 261 7.22 14.65 -20.92
N ILE A 262 7.40 13.61 -21.73
CA ILE A 262 6.54 12.42 -21.71
C ILE A 262 6.69 11.70 -20.37
N LEU A 263 7.92 11.45 -19.93
CA LEU A 263 8.18 10.76 -18.66
C LEU A 263 7.72 11.59 -17.46
N GLU A 264 7.95 12.89 -17.48
CA GLU A 264 7.43 13.82 -16.48
C GLU A 264 5.90 13.72 -16.41
N TYR A 265 5.19 13.69 -17.54
CA TYR A 265 3.73 13.54 -17.55
C TYR A 265 3.26 12.28 -16.79
N TYR A 266 3.86 11.12 -17.05
CA TYR A 266 3.56 9.90 -16.29
C TYR A 266 3.99 10.01 -14.81
N GLY A 267 5.11 10.67 -14.54
CA GLY A 267 5.63 10.94 -13.20
C GLY A 267 4.75 11.85 -12.35
N LYS A 268 4.07 12.81 -12.97
CA LYS A 268 3.10 13.68 -12.30
C LYS A 268 1.80 12.94 -11.99
N ASN A 269 1.48 11.91 -12.76
CA ASN A 269 0.23 11.15 -12.68
C ASN A 269 0.44 9.70 -12.21
N THR A 270 1.57 9.39 -11.58
CA THR A 270 1.98 8.02 -11.19
C THR A 270 0.89 7.24 -10.45
N LEU A 271 0.20 7.87 -9.49
CA LEU A 271 -0.84 7.21 -8.71
C LEU A 271 -2.07 6.85 -9.57
N ILE A 272 -2.44 7.73 -10.51
CA ILE A 272 -3.54 7.47 -11.44
C ILE A 272 -3.19 6.29 -12.34
N VAL A 273 -1.97 6.32 -12.90
CA VAL A 273 -1.45 5.25 -13.77
C VAL A 273 -1.41 3.92 -13.04
N LEU A 274 -0.91 3.89 -11.80
CA LEU A 274 -0.87 2.69 -10.96
C LEU A 274 -2.28 2.11 -10.74
N CYS A 275 -3.23 2.95 -10.33
CA CYS A 275 -4.60 2.49 -10.05
C CYS A 275 -5.30 1.99 -11.33
N ALA A 276 -5.15 2.72 -12.44
CA ALA A 276 -5.70 2.31 -13.72
C ALA A 276 -5.12 0.98 -14.20
N HIS A 277 -3.80 0.80 -14.08
CA HIS A 277 -3.12 -0.43 -14.46
C HIS A 277 -3.57 -1.63 -13.63
N ILE A 278 -3.73 -1.49 -12.30
CA ILE A 278 -4.17 -2.62 -11.47
C ILE A 278 -5.63 -2.99 -11.70
N ILE A 279 -6.51 -2.01 -11.92
CA ILE A 279 -7.89 -2.30 -12.33
C ILE A 279 -7.88 -3.10 -13.64
N GLU A 280 -7.07 -2.69 -14.61
CA GLU A 280 -6.96 -3.38 -15.89
C GLU A 280 -6.36 -4.79 -15.77
N LEU A 281 -5.31 -4.99 -14.97
CA LEU A 281 -4.77 -6.31 -14.69
C LEU A 281 -5.75 -7.23 -13.97
N SER A 282 -6.63 -6.69 -13.13
CA SER A 282 -7.58 -7.48 -12.34
C SER A 282 -8.85 -7.86 -13.12
N VAL A 283 -9.22 -7.05 -14.11
CA VAL A 283 -10.51 -7.17 -14.81
C VAL A 283 -10.36 -7.76 -16.22
N ILE A 284 -9.25 -7.49 -16.91
CA ILE A 284 -9.04 -7.98 -18.27
C ILE A 284 -8.31 -9.34 -18.22
N PRO A 285 -8.89 -10.42 -18.78
CA PRO A 285 -8.24 -11.73 -18.81
C PRO A 285 -7.16 -11.77 -19.89
N TRP A 286 -5.98 -11.22 -19.57
CA TRP A 286 -4.89 -11.11 -20.56
C TRP A 286 -4.42 -12.45 -21.09
N ASP A 287 -4.45 -13.51 -20.28
CA ASP A 287 -4.05 -14.85 -20.71
C ASP A 287 -4.94 -15.36 -21.85
N GLU A 288 -6.26 -15.21 -21.72
CA GLU A 288 -7.22 -15.54 -22.79
C GLU A 288 -6.99 -14.67 -24.03
N LYS A 289 -6.68 -13.39 -23.86
CA LYS A 289 -6.40 -12.49 -24.98
C LYS A 289 -5.11 -12.85 -25.70
N CYS A 290 -4.07 -13.24 -24.98
CA CYS A 290 -2.84 -13.78 -25.55
C CYS A 290 -3.12 -15.05 -26.34
N MET A 291 -3.91 -15.99 -25.79
CA MET A 291 -4.31 -17.21 -26.49
C MET A 291 -5.06 -16.90 -27.80
N GLN A 292 -6.02 -15.97 -27.78
CA GLN A 292 -6.77 -15.55 -28.98
C GLN A 292 -5.87 -14.93 -30.06
N LEU A 293 -4.84 -14.16 -29.68
CA LEU A 293 -3.88 -13.61 -30.65
C LEU A 293 -2.98 -14.71 -31.23
N ASN A 294 -2.59 -15.68 -30.40
CA ASN A 294 -1.81 -16.83 -30.81
C ASN A 294 -2.58 -17.71 -31.82
N GLU A 295 -3.86 -17.98 -31.57
CA GLU A 295 -4.75 -18.71 -32.49
C GLU A 295 -4.89 -18.01 -33.85
N LYS A 296 -4.78 -16.68 -33.90
CA LYS A 296 -4.78 -15.89 -35.14
C LYS A 296 -3.42 -15.88 -35.86
N GLY A 297 -2.43 -16.63 -35.37
CA GLY A 297 -1.09 -16.70 -35.96
C GLY A 297 -0.24 -15.45 -35.76
N ILE A 298 -0.59 -14.58 -34.80
CA ILE A 298 0.17 -13.35 -34.54
C ILE A 298 1.47 -13.72 -33.80
N PRO A 299 2.65 -13.31 -34.28
CA PRO A 299 3.91 -13.62 -33.60
C PRO A 299 3.98 -13.05 -32.18
N TYR A 300 4.57 -13.79 -31.25
CA TYR A 300 4.65 -13.41 -29.83
C TYR A 300 5.19 -11.98 -29.60
N ILE A 301 6.25 -11.59 -30.32
CA ILE A 301 6.82 -10.24 -30.19
C ILE A 301 5.81 -9.14 -30.54
N LEU A 302 4.96 -9.37 -31.55
CA LEU A 302 3.93 -8.44 -31.94
C LEU A 302 2.79 -8.42 -30.92
N GLN A 303 2.44 -9.57 -30.34
CA GLN A 303 1.47 -9.64 -29.24
C GLN A 303 1.92 -8.77 -28.05
N VAL A 304 3.19 -8.88 -27.66
CA VAL A 304 3.78 -8.07 -26.57
C VAL A 304 3.61 -6.57 -26.84
N TRP A 305 3.96 -6.11 -28.05
CA TRP A 305 3.85 -4.70 -28.41
C TRP A 305 2.40 -4.21 -28.47
N ILE A 306 1.48 -5.04 -28.97
CA ILE A 306 0.05 -4.74 -28.97
C ILE A 306 -0.45 -4.58 -27.54
N ILE A 307 -0.16 -5.56 -26.66
CA ILE A 307 -0.60 -5.56 -25.26
C ILE A 307 -0.02 -4.35 -24.52
N LEU A 308 1.27 -4.09 -24.67
CA LEU A 308 1.91 -2.92 -24.06
C LEU A 308 1.27 -1.61 -24.56
N GLY A 309 0.99 -1.50 -25.86
CA GLY A 309 0.29 -0.36 -26.44
C GLY A 309 -1.09 -0.16 -25.83
N VAL A 310 -1.89 -1.22 -25.68
CA VAL A 310 -3.22 -1.17 -25.05
C VAL A 310 -3.11 -0.74 -23.59
N LYS A 311 -2.17 -1.29 -22.81
CA LYS A 311 -1.95 -0.91 -21.40
C LYS A 311 -1.57 0.57 -21.26
N ILE A 312 -0.71 1.08 -22.14
CA ILE A 312 -0.32 2.50 -22.15
C ILE A 312 -1.49 3.41 -22.54
N ILE A 313 -2.27 3.04 -23.56
CA ILE A 313 -3.48 3.78 -23.97
C ILE A 313 -4.49 3.82 -22.83
N TRP A 314 -4.74 2.67 -22.19
CA TRP A 314 -5.64 2.57 -21.04
C TRP A 314 -5.21 3.49 -19.89
N ALA A 315 -3.93 3.43 -19.50
CA ALA A 315 -3.39 4.29 -18.46
C ALA A 315 -3.54 5.78 -18.82
N THR A 316 -3.18 6.16 -20.06
CA THR A 316 -3.26 7.55 -20.54
C THR A 316 -4.70 8.06 -20.56
N MET A 317 -5.65 7.24 -21.02
CA MET A 317 -7.07 7.56 -21.04
C MET A 317 -7.56 7.89 -19.63
N TRP A 318 -7.24 7.06 -18.63
CA TRP A 318 -7.65 7.32 -17.25
C TRP A 318 -6.97 8.53 -16.63
N VAL A 319 -5.71 8.83 -16.99
CA VAL A 319 -5.07 10.09 -16.59
C VAL A 319 -5.85 11.30 -17.11
N VAL A 320 -6.30 11.27 -18.37
CA VAL A 320 -7.11 12.35 -18.95
C VAL A 320 -8.47 12.46 -18.26
N VAL A 321 -9.17 11.33 -18.06
CA VAL A 321 -10.50 11.30 -17.43
C VAL A 321 -10.44 11.81 -15.99
N ILE A 322 -9.54 11.28 -15.16
CA ILE A 322 -9.43 11.65 -13.75
C ILE A 322 -9.03 13.12 -13.58
N ASN A 323 -8.15 13.63 -14.46
CA ASN A 323 -7.75 15.04 -14.39
C ASN A 323 -8.86 16.01 -14.83
N LYS A 324 -9.85 15.57 -15.61
CA LYS A 324 -11.05 16.37 -15.91
C LYS A 324 -12.03 16.42 -14.73
N ILE A 325 -12.03 15.42 -13.86
CA ILE A 325 -12.90 15.36 -12.68
C ILE A 325 -12.20 16.03 -11.49
N THR A 326 -12.56 17.28 -11.18
CA THR A 326 -11.85 18.11 -10.19
C THR A 326 -11.66 17.43 -8.83
N ILE A 327 -12.68 16.73 -8.32
CA ILE A 327 -12.61 16.05 -7.02
C ILE A 327 -11.55 14.93 -7.05
N LEU A 328 -11.57 14.08 -8.07
CA LEU A 328 -10.61 12.97 -8.21
C LEU A 328 -9.21 13.51 -8.48
N SER A 329 -9.08 14.50 -9.37
CA SER A 329 -7.80 15.18 -9.61
C SER A 329 -7.18 15.71 -8.30
N ASN A 330 -7.97 16.35 -7.44
CA ASN A 330 -7.48 16.85 -6.16
C ASN A 330 -7.02 15.74 -5.21
N VAL A 331 -7.70 14.59 -5.20
CA VAL A 331 -7.30 13.41 -4.41
C VAL A 331 -5.97 12.86 -4.91
N PHE A 332 -5.88 12.54 -6.21
CA PHE A 332 -4.69 11.91 -6.80
C PHE A 332 -3.45 12.82 -6.83
N HIS A 333 -3.63 14.14 -6.90
CA HIS A 333 -2.54 15.11 -6.81
C HIS A 333 -2.27 15.60 -5.37
N GLY A 334 -2.98 15.06 -4.38
CA GLY A 334 -2.77 15.39 -2.96
C GLY A 334 -3.04 16.86 -2.63
N LYS A 335 -3.92 17.54 -3.37
CA LYS A 335 -4.31 18.94 -3.15
C LYS A 335 -5.33 19.12 -2.01
N GLY A 336 -5.73 18.03 -1.37
CA GLY A 336 -6.81 18.00 -0.39
C GLY A 336 -8.17 18.14 -1.07
N VAL A 337 -9.18 17.44 -0.55
CA VAL A 337 -10.57 17.76 -0.89
C VAL A 337 -10.82 19.11 -0.25
N GLY A 338 -10.88 20.19 -1.04
CA GLY A 338 -10.98 21.54 -0.52
C GLY A 338 -12.12 21.62 0.50
N THR A 339 -11.79 21.79 1.78
CA THR A 339 -12.71 22.45 2.70
C THR A 339 -12.77 23.88 2.19
N GLY A 340 -13.78 24.20 1.38
CA GLY A 340 -14.03 25.53 0.86
C GLY A 340 -14.05 26.51 2.03
N LYS A 341 -12.94 27.21 2.24
CA LYS A 341 -12.86 28.36 3.12
C LYS A 341 -13.43 29.52 2.31
N ASN A 342 -14.62 29.96 2.70
CA ASN A 342 -15.10 31.34 2.62
C ASN A 342 -14.53 32.17 1.46
N ARG A 343 -15.01 31.92 0.25
CA ARG A 343 -15.19 32.96 -0.76
C ARG A 343 -16.65 32.94 -1.14
N LEU A 344 -17.43 33.72 -0.39
CA LEU A 344 -18.69 34.37 -0.75
C LEU A 344 -19.22 34.96 0.57
N PHE A 345 -18.70 36.13 0.94
CA PHE A 345 -19.43 37.04 1.82
C PHE A 345 -20.46 37.77 0.95
N GLU A 346 -21.64 37.91 1.54
CA GLU A 346 -22.69 38.89 1.23
C GLU A 346 -23.52 38.69 -0.05
N THR A 347 -24.68 38.07 0.12
CA THR A 347 -25.94 38.82 0.06
C THR A 347 -27.10 38.02 0.67
N ASN A 348 -27.72 38.65 1.67
CA ASN A 348 -29.10 38.59 2.14
C ASN A 348 -30.00 37.36 1.92
N ASN A 349 -30.51 36.92 3.08
CA ASN A 349 -31.90 36.55 3.38
C ASN A 349 -32.49 35.20 2.94
N GLU A 350 -33.30 34.74 3.91
CA GLU A 350 -34.36 33.73 3.87
C GLU A 350 -34.01 32.25 4.04
N ILE A 351 -34.23 31.84 5.28
CA ILE A 351 -34.64 30.50 5.73
C ILE A 351 -35.75 29.98 4.82
N LYS A 352 -35.52 28.85 4.15
CA LYS A 352 -36.59 27.90 3.81
C LYS A 352 -36.12 26.44 3.93
N LYS A 353 -36.89 25.71 4.73
CA LYS A 353 -36.85 24.26 4.95
C LYS A 353 -37.11 23.47 3.66
N GLU A 354 -36.56 22.25 3.68
CA GLU A 354 -36.95 21.04 2.95
C GLU A 354 -36.70 20.94 1.43
N LYS A 355 -35.94 19.90 1.05
CA LYS A 355 -36.55 18.69 0.46
C LYS A 355 -35.62 17.49 0.53
N SER A 356 -36.20 16.39 1.00
CA SER A 356 -35.63 15.04 1.00
C SER A 356 -35.28 14.61 -0.43
N THR A 357 -34.07 14.11 -0.66
CA THR A 357 -33.78 13.21 -1.78
C THR A 357 -33.73 11.79 -1.23
N LYS A 358 -34.82 11.06 -1.46
CA LYS A 358 -34.88 9.60 -1.36
C LYS A 358 -33.85 9.01 -2.33
N GLY A 359 -32.69 8.62 -1.81
CA GLY A 359 -31.84 7.61 -2.44
C GLY A 359 -32.24 6.26 -1.86
N ILE A 360 -32.61 5.30 -2.71
CA ILE A 360 -32.87 3.92 -2.32
C ILE A 360 -31.53 3.32 -1.87
N GLY A 361 -31.25 3.41 -0.57
CA GLY A 361 -30.18 2.70 0.09
C GLY A 361 -30.71 1.34 0.55
N ILE A 362 -30.23 0.26 -0.06
CA ILE A 362 -30.50 -1.09 0.44
C ILE A 362 -29.71 -1.23 1.76
N LEU A 363 -30.44 -1.04 2.86
CA LEU A 363 -29.98 -1.16 4.23
C LEU A 363 -29.96 -2.65 4.62
N PHE A 364 -28.80 -3.31 4.51
CA PHE A 364 -28.60 -4.59 5.20
C PHE A 364 -28.16 -4.31 6.65
N ILE A 365 -29.13 -4.33 7.57
CA ILE A 365 -28.88 -4.49 9.00
C ILE A 365 -28.67 -5.98 9.26
N ILE A 366 -27.52 -6.38 9.80
CA ILE A 366 -27.41 -7.66 10.52
C ILE A 366 -26.65 -7.45 11.84
N ILE A 367 -27.39 -7.69 12.93
CA ILE A 367 -26.93 -7.92 14.31
C ILE A 367 -26.23 -9.29 14.34
N GLY A 368 -25.06 -9.37 14.98
CA GLY A 368 -24.13 -10.50 14.85
C GLY A 368 -24.30 -11.63 15.87
N GLU A 369 -23.33 -12.56 15.85
CA GLU A 369 -22.81 -13.26 17.04
C GLU A 369 -21.41 -13.89 16.82
N CYS A 370 -20.70 -14.02 17.95
CA CYS A 370 -19.34 -14.50 18.28
C CYS A 370 -18.32 -15.03 17.24
N PHE A 371 -17.06 -14.60 17.45
CA PHE A 371 -15.79 -15.13 16.91
C PHE A 371 -15.72 -15.36 15.38
N GLY A 372 -15.49 -14.28 14.61
CA GLY A 372 -15.07 -14.42 13.21
C GLY A 372 -15.57 -13.38 12.20
N GLY A 373 -16.46 -12.44 12.58
CA GLY A 373 -17.08 -11.50 11.63
C GLY A 373 -16.81 -10.00 11.82
N ASN A 374 -16.21 -9.58 12.94
CA ASN A 374 -16.27 -8.17 13.37
C ASN A 374 -15.45 -7.18 12.52
N VAL A 375 -14.33 -7.62 11.92
CA VAL A 375 -13.51 -6.74 11.06
C VAL A 375 -14.23 -6.41 9.76
N PHE A 376 -14.96 -7.40 9.23
CA PHE A 376 -15.67 -7.32 7.97
C PHE A 376 -16.88 -6.38 8.06
N VAL A 377 -17.64 -6.48 9.15
CA VAL A 377 -18.78 -5.59 9.46
C VAL A 377 -18.31 -4.13 9.61
N MET A 378 -17.14 -3.91 10.21
CA MET A 378 -16.62 -2.56 10.43
C MET A 378 -16.10 -1.91 9.14
N MET A 379 -15.48 -2.67 8.23
CA MET A 379 -15.10 -2.18 6.89
C MET A 379 -16.29 -1.95 5.98
N ALA A 380 -17.27 -2.86 5.97
CA ALA A 380 -18.53 -2.66 5.27
C ALA A 380 -19.23 -1.38 5.76
N GLY A 381 -19.24 -1.16 7.09
CA GLY A 381 -19.70 0.09 7.69
C GLY A 381 -18.93 1.32 7.20
N VAL A 382 -17.59 1.30 7.19
CA VAL A 382 -16.77 2.44 6.71
C VAL A 382 -16.99 2.71 5.21
N MET A 383 -17.12 1.67 4.38
CA MET A 383 -17.42 1.82 2.95
C MET A 383 -18.85 2.33 2.71
N LEU A 384 -19.85 1.88 3.48
CA LEU A 384 -21.22 2.42 3.44
C LEU A 384 -21.26 3.88 3.87
N PHE A 385 -20.53 4.25 4.94
CA PHE A 385 -20.38 5.64 5.40
C PHE A 385 -19.70 6.54 4.35
N LEU A 386 -18.78 5.97 3.57
CA LEU A 386 -18.13 6.62 2.44
C LEU A 386 -19.10 6.83 1.27
N PHE A 387 -19.93 5.84 0.98
CA PHE A 387 -20.90 5.83 -0.12
C PHE A 387 -22.04 6.83 0.08
N ASP A 388 -22.55 6.96 1.31
CA ASP A 388 -23.56 7.97 1.66
C ASP A 388 -22.98 9.40 1.83
N GLY A 389 -21.66 9.57 1.65
CA GLY A 389 -20.98 10.85 1.85
C GLY A 389 -20.97 11.36 3.30
N GLU A 390 -21.61 10.63 4.23
CA GLU A 390 -21.64 10.88 5.67
C GLU A 390 -20.23 10.92 6.27
N TRP A 391 -19.30 10.08 5.78
CA TRP A 391 -17.93 10.09 6.27
C TRP A 391 -17.22 11.42 6.00
N LEU A 392 -17.44 12.00 4.82
CA LEU A 392 -16.87 13.29 4.42
C LEU A 392 -17.42 14.46 5.25
N LYS A 393 -18.57 14.28 5.94
CA LYS A 393 -19.17 15.28 6.84
C LYS A 393 -18.54 15.30 8.24
N TYR A 394 -17.80 14.25 8.63
CA TYR A 394 -17.19 14.19 9.95
C TYR A 394 -15.94 15.06 10.06
N SER A 395 -15.78 15.71 11.22
CA SER A 395 -14.52 16.38 11.54
C SER A 395 -13.35 15.39 11.50
N LEU A 396 -12.20 15.85 11.00
CA LEU A 396 -10.95 15.07 10.91
C LEU A 396 -10.57 14.40 12.24
N LYS A 397 -10.88 15.04 13.37
CA LYS A 397 -10.63 14.52 14.72
C LYS A 397 -11.48 13.27 15.04
N LYS A 398 -12.70 13.18 14.51
CA LYS A 398 -13.61 12.05 14.69
C LYS A 398 -13.26 10.91 13.73
N GLN A 399 -12.93 11.21 12.47
CA GLN A 399 -12.40 10.22 11.51
C GLN A 399 -11.11 9.56 12.04
N ARG A 400 -10.19 10.35 12.60
CA ARG A 400 -8.95 9.88 13.26
C ARG A 400 -9.22 8.88 14.37
N LYS A 401 -10.14 9.19 15.29
CA LYS A 401 -10.45 8.30 16.42
C LYS A 401 -11.02 6.97 15.94
N ILE A 402 -11.88 7.01 14.93
CA ILE A 402 -12.50 5.81 14.34
C ILE A 402 -11.42 4.95 13.68
N LEU A 403 -10.55 5.53 12.85
CA LEU A 403 -9.49 4.79 12.16
C LEU A 403 -8.45 4.19 13.12
N LEU A 404 -8.02 4.95 14.14
CA LEU A 404 -7.09 4.43 15.15
C LEU A 404 -7.72 3.31 16.01
N MET A 405 -9.02 3.41 16.30
CA MET A 405 -9.75 2.36 16.99
C MET A 405 -9.84 1.10 16.13
N ILE A 406 -10.16 1.24 14.84
CA ILE A 406 -10.20 0.15 13.86
C ILE A 406 -8.84 -0.57 13.79
N ILE A 407 -7.75 0.19 13.59
CA ILE A 407 -6.39 -0.36 13.53
C ILE A 407 -6.04 -1.06 14.84
N SER A 408 -6.34 -0.47 16.00
CA SER A 408 -6.03 -1.08 17.30
C SER A 408 -6.77 -2.39 17.54
N VAL A 409 -8.03 -2.49 17.12
CA VAL A 409 -8.85 -3.70 17.26
C VAL A 409 -8.32 -4.80 16.32
N ILE A 410 -7.99 -4.46 15.07
CA ILE A 410 -7.44 -5.40 14.09
C ILE A 410 -6.10 -5.96 14.59
N VAL A 411 -5.19 -5.10 15.05
CA VAL A 411 -3.90 -5.52 15.60
C VAL A 411 -4.08 -6.41 16.83
N CYS A 412 -4.96 -6.05 17.77
CA CYS A 412 -5.21 -6.87 18.97
C CYS A 412 -5.80 -8.24 18.62
N MET A 413 -6.74 -8.31 17.68
CA MET A 413 -7.36 -9.56 17.26
C MET A 413 -6.35 -10.50 16.59
N GLU A 414 -5.46 -9.97 15.76
CA GLU A 414 -4.49 -10.77 15.03
C GLU A 414 -3.34 -11.25 15.93
N VAL A 415 -2.91 -10.42 16.89
CA VAL A 415 -1.99 -10.84 17.95
C VAL A 415 -2.59 -11.99 18.77
N THR A 416 -3.88 -11.91 19.09
CA THR A 416 -4.56 -12.94 19.90
C THR A 416 -4.70 -14.26 19.14
N LYS A 417 -5.06 -14.21 17.84
CA LYS A 417 -5.11 -15.40 16.97
C LYS A 417 -3.73 -16.01 16.78
N THR A 418 -2.73 -15.20 16.45
CA THR A 418 -1.34 -15.63 16.28
C THR A 418 -0.79 -16.26 17.57
N ALA A 419 -1.05 -15.67 18.74
CA ALA A 419 -0.63 -16.22 20.04
C ALA A 419 -1.30 -17.56 20.37
N SER A 420 -2.61 -17.70 20.11
CA SER A 420 -3.35 -18.96 20.32
C SER A 420 -2.85 -20.10 19.41
N PHE A 421 -2.40 -19.75 18.19
CA PHE A 421 -1.90 -20.72 17.22
C PHE A 421 -0.47 -21.16 17.51
N ILE A 422 0.43 -20.24 17.89
CA ILE A 422 1.80 -20.56 18.32
C ILE A 422 1.78 -21.47 19.55
N SER A 423 0.83 -21.23 20.48
CA SER A 423 0.60 -22.09 21.65
C SER A 423 0.26 -23.55 21.27
N ASN A 424 -0.33 -23.81 20.11
CA ASN A 424 -0.75 -25.15 19.68
C ASN A 424 0.35 -25.96 18.96
N ARG A 425 1.47 -25.33 18.55
CA ARG A 425 2.51 -26.00 17.75
C ARG A 425 3.75 -26.47 18.54
N ASN A 426 3.75 -26.42 19.87
CA ASN A 426 4.92 -26.75 20.71
C ASN A 426 6.21 -25.94 20.38
N GLU A 427 6.14 -24.89 19.55
CA GLU A 427 7.19 -23.87 19.42
C GLU A 427 7.14 -22.98 20.66
N LYS A 428 7.79 -23.45 21.73
CA LYS A 428 7.71 -22.87 23.07
C LYS A 428 8.40 -21.50 23.13
N VAL A 429 7.67 -20.56 23.75
CA VAL A 429 8.11 -19.36 24.46
C VAL A 429 8.67 -18.21 23.60
N GLU A 430 9.53 -18.45 22.62
CA GLU A 430 10.15 -17.35 21.85
C GLU A 430 9.15 -16.61 20.95
N GLY A 431 8.35 -17.33 20.15
CA GLY A 431 7.31 -16.73 19.31
C GLY A 431 6.22 -15.99 20.11
N PHE A 432 5.91 -16.49 21.31
CA PHE A 432 4.94 -15.89 22.23
C PHE A 432 5.49 -14.62 22.92
N ILE A 433 6.74 -14.64 23.38
CA ILE A 433 7.42 -13.45 23.95
C ILE A 433 7.58 -12.36 22.89
N ILE A 434 7.89 -12.73 21.64
CA ILE A 434 7.98 -11.79 20.52
C ILE A 434 6.61 -11.16 20.23
N ALA A 435 5.54 -11.97 20.13
CA ALA A 435 4.18 -11.46 19.91
C ALA A 435 3.68 -10.53 21.04
N LEU A 436 3.99 -10.87 22.30
CA LEU A 436 3.67 -10.04 23.47
C LEU A 436 4.49 -8.74 23.49
N GLY A 437 5.79 -8.81 23.21
CA GLY A 437 6.67 -7.64 23.13
C GLY A 437 6.22 -6.66 22.04
N ILE A 438 5.80 -7.18 20.89
CA ILE A 438 5.27 -6.41 19.76
C ILE A 438 3.92 -5.78 20.10
N SER A 439 3.02 -6.54 20.73
CA SER A 439 1.73 -6.03 21.22
C SER A 439 1.93 -4.88 22.21
N MET A 440 2.91 -5.01 23.11
CA MET A 440 3.24 -3.98 24.09
C MET A 440 3.83 -2.73 23.43
N ILE A 441 4.75 -2.89 22.46
CA ILE A 441 5.37 -1.76 21.73
C ILE A 441 4.32 -1.03 20.88
N ILE A 442 3.50 -1.74 20.12
CA ILE A 442 2.45 -1.14 19.30
C ILE A 442 1.40 -0.46 20.19
N SER A 443 1.01 -1.08 21.30
CA SER A 443 0.09 -0.48 22.27
C SER A 443 0.68 0.75 22.95
N LEU A 444 1.98 0.77 23.27
CA LEU A 444 2.67 1.94 23.83
C LEU A 444 2.75 3.08 22.81
N VAL A 445 3.04 2.78 21.54
CA VAL A 445 3.06 3.77 20.45
C VAL A 445 1.66 4.34 20.21
N ILE A 446 0.62 3.49 20.14
CA ILE A 446 -0.77 3.91 19.97
C ILE A 446 -1.27 4.69 21.20
N SER A 447 -0.92 4.27 22.42
CA SER A 447 -1.25 4.95 23.68
C SER A 447 -0.66 6.36 23.73
N LYS A 448 0.60 6.52 23.30
CA LYS A 448 1.28 7.82 23.20
C LYS A 448 0.66 8.74 22.14
N ILE A 449 0.06 8.16 21.09
CA ILE A 449 -0.65 8.88 20.02
C ILE A 449 -2.09 9.26 20.41
N THR A 450 -2.77 8.50 21.27
CA THR A 450 -4.22 8.64 21.53
C THR A 450 -4.60 9.39 22.81
N LYS A 451 -3.65 9.73 23.70
CA LYS A 451 -3.89 10.45 24.99
C LYS A 451 -4.97 9.83 25.91
N ASN A 452 -5.41 8.60 25.67
CA ASN A 452 -6.52 7.97 26.41
C ASN A 452 -6.09 6.60 26.99
N VAL A 453 -5.21 6.66 27.99
CA VAL A 453 -4.63 5.48 28.67
C VAL A 453 -5.69 4.58 29.34
N LYS A 454 -6.85 5.12 29.74
CA LYS A 454 -7.83 4.36 30.54
C LYS A 454 -8.65 3.32 29.78
N ARG A 455 -8.88 3.48 28.47
CA ARG A 455 -9.71 2.52 27.69
C ARG A 455 -8.93 1.31 27.18
N LEU A 456 -7.65 1.46 26.86
CA LEU A 456 -6.80 0.35 26.39
C LEU A 456 -6.53 -0.66 27.50
N ASN A 457 -6.28 -0.19 28.73
CA ASN A 457 -6.07 -1.05 29.90
C ASN A 457 -7.32 -1.87 30.25
N LEU A 458 -8.53 -1.37 29.96
CA LEU A 458 -9.78 -2.11 30.18
C LEU A 458 -9.94 -3.28 29.19
N ILE A 459 -9.52 -3.08 27.94
CA ILE A 459 -9.55 -4.11 26.88
C ILE A 459 -8.49 -5.18 27.17
N MET A 460 -7.29 -4.80 27.63
CA MET A 460 -6.26 -5.75 28.07
C MET A 460 -6.62 -6.46 29.38
N GLY A 461 -7.34 -5.80 30.29
CA GLY A 461 -7.87 -6.42 31.51
C GLY A 461 -8.86 -7.53 31.20
N LEU A 462 -9.74 -7.34 30.21
CA LEU A 462 -10.70 -8.37 29.78
C LEU A 462 -10.03 -9.56 29.08
N SER A 463 -8.93 -9.35 28.36
CA SER A 463 -8.14 -10.46 27.79
C SER A 463 -7.28 -11.19 28.82
N LEU A 464 -6.83 -10.53 29.89
CA LEU A 464 -6.12 -11.16 31.01
C LEU A 464 -7.05 -11.90 31.98
N ILE A 465 -8.26 -11.39 32.22
CA ILE A 465 -9.25 -12.01 33.12
C ILE A 465 -9.77 -13.35 32.57
N HIS A 466 -9.78 -13.55 31.25
CA HIS A 466 -10.16 -14.84 30.66
C HIS A 466 -9.02 -15.86 30.56
N ILE A 467 -7.78 -15.50 30.95
CA ILE A 467 -6.61 -16.40 30.95
C ILE A 467 -6.36 -16.97 32.37
N SER A 468 -7.06 -16.49 33.40
CA SER A 468 -6.94 -16.99 34.78
C SER A 468 -7.80 -18.22 35.13
N GLU A 469 -8.45 -18.88 34.17
CA GLU A 469 -8.97 -20.24 34.38
C GLU A 469 -8.16 -21.33 33.63
N PRO A 470 -6.98 -21.74 34.14
CA PRO A 470 -6.36 -22.99 33.72
C PRO A 470 -6.20 -23.99 34.90
N THR A 471 -7.16 -24.08 35.83
CA THR A 471 -7.00 -24.99 37.01
C THR A 471 -8.22 -25.72 37.54
N ARG A 472 -9.42 -25.65 36.93
CA ARG A 472 -10.60 -26.38 37.43
C ARG A 472 -11.01 -27.64 36.67
N LEU A 473 -10.38 -27.98 35.54
CA LEU A 473 -10.72 -29.17 34.73
C LEU A 473 -9.73 -30.35 34.85
N LEU A 474 -8.74 -30.27 35.75
CA LEU A 474 -7.75 -31.34 35.99
C LEU A 474 -7.95 -32.07 37.34
N LYS A 475 -9.15 -31.96 37.94
CA LYS A 475 -9.52 -32.64 39.19
C LYS A 475 -10.66 -33.67 39.04
N SER A 476 -10.98 -34.09 37.82
CA SER A 476 -12.00 -35.12 37.55
C SER A 476 -11.47 -36.38 36.85
N TYR A 477 -10.17 -36.64 36.94
CA TYR A 477 -9.60 -37.96 36.63
C TYR A 477 -8.60 -38.33 37.75
N LEU A 478 -9.19 -38.76 38.87
CA LEU A 478 -8.67 -39.91 39.62
C LEU A 478 -9.09 -41.17 38.87
#